data_AF-Q9V0W7-F1
#
_entry.id   AF-Q9V0W7-F1
#
_cell.length_a   1.000
_cell.length_b   1.000
_cell.length_c   1.000
_cell.angle_alpha   90.00
_cell.angle_beta   90.00
_cell.angle_gamma   90.00
#
_symmetry.space_group_name_H-M   'P 1'
#
loop_
_entity.id
_entity.type
_entity.pdbx_description
1 polymer ?
#
loop_
_entity_poly.entity_id
_entity_poly.type
_entity_poly.pdbx_seq_one_letter_code
_entity_poly.pdbx_strand_id
1 'polypeptide(L)'
;MVEVKRVKLKPMINVDIPQDFSEVIKSKLKGKVLKTGDVVSVDILGKEIRFKVVQAMPSPLTVDESTGVLLTRHSVETLEINVESVEDVLLGDDIIVVIRDNEVLILNHDLEEIYRERFENLKKVMVKGNVVVVIDGEKLKLIRA
;
A
#
# COMPACT_ATOMS: atom_id res chain seq x y z
N MET A 1 21.21 14.76 8.85
CA MET A 1 20.04 14.79 7.93
C MET A 1 18.81 14.88 8.81
N VAL A 2 17.94 15.89 8.61
CA VAL A 2 16.66 15.94 9.33
C VAL A 2 15.74 14.94 8.63
N GLU A 3 15.32 13.90 9.35
CA GLU A 3 14.40 12.91 8.84
C GLU A 3 13.03 13.59 8.61
N VAL A 4 12.58 13.62 7.36
CA VAL A 4 11.33 14.32 6.99
C VAL A 4 10.16 13.51 7.51
N LYS A 5 9.49 14.02 8.56
CA LYS A 5 8.27 13.41 9.10
C LYS A 5 7.04 13.93 8.37
N ARG A 6 6.21 13.02 7.87
CA ARG A 6 5.00 13.39 7.13
C ARG A 6 3.88 12.39 7.37
N VAL A 7 2.65 12.89 7.51
CA VAL A 7 1.46 12.06 7.58
C VAL A 7 0.41 12.56 6.58
N LYS A 8 -0.22 11.63 5.86
CA LYS A 8 -1.31 11.89 4.93
C LYS A 8 -2.60 11.32 5.52
N LEU A 9 -3.61 12.16 5.68
CA LEU A 9 -4.88 11.81 6.31
C LEU A 9 -6.03 11.97 5.31
N LYS A 10 -6.97 11.02 5.34
CA LYS A 10 -8.22 11.09 4.57
C LYS A 10 -9.41 11.12 5.52
N PRO A 11 -10.31 12.12 5.46
CA PRO A 11 -11.56 12.08 6.21
C PRO A 11 -12.38 10.86 5.80
N MET A 12 -12.94 10.14 6.77
CA MET A 12 -13.83 8.99 6.50
C MET A 12 -15.27 9.41 6.18
N ILE A 13 -15.55 10.71 6.20
CA ILE A 13 -16.82 11.32 5.79
C ILE A 13 -16.60 12.11 4.51
N ASN A 14 -17.64 12.23 3.69
CA ASN A 14 -17.60 13.05 2.48
C ASN A 14 -17.85 14.53 2.84
N VAL A 15 -16.88 15.14 3.52
CA VAL A 15 -16.88 16.57 3.88
C VAL A 15 -15.64 17.22 3.29
N ASP A 16 -15.83 18.38 2.68
CA ASP A 16 -14.73 19.23 2.26
C ASP A 16 -14.09 19.90 3.47
N ILE A 17 -12.95 19.34 3.90
CA ILE A 17 -12.08 19.95 4.90
C ILE A 17 -11.04 20.80 4.18
N PRO A 18 -10.97 22.11 4.45
CA PRO A 18 -9.97 22.99 3.86
C PRO A 18 -8.53 22.58 4.25
N GLN A 19 -7.56 22.75 3.34
CA GLN A 19 -6.16 22.30 3.55
C GLN A 19 -5.45 23.02 4.71
N ASP A 20 -5.85 24.25 5.00
CA ASP A 20 -5.42 25.09 6.13
C ASP A 20 -5.79 24.50 7.50
N PHE A 21 -6.72 23.53 7.57
CA PHE A 21 -6.99 22.78 8.81
C PHE A 21 -5.89 21.75 9.16
N SER A 22 -4.93 21.52 8.27
CA SER A 22 -3.79 20.61 8.52
C SER A 22 -3.05 20.96 9.81
N GLU A 23 -2.84 22.24 10.09
CA GLU A 23 -2.18 22.71 11.32
C GLU A 23 -3.04 22.49 12.57
N VAL A 24 -4.36 22.69 12.47
CA VAL A 24 -5.30 22.39 13.57
C VAL A 24 -5.27 20.90 13.88
N ILE A 25 -5.32 20.07 12.84
CA ILE A 25 -5.27 18.61 12.98
C ILE A 25 -3.91 18.17 13.55
N LYS A 26 -2.80 18.75 13.10
CA LYS A 26 -1.46 18.52 13.67
C LYS A 26 -1.43 18.81 15.16
N SER A 27 -1.96 19.97 15.58
CA SER A 27 -2.03 20.35 16.99
C SER A 27 -2.81 19.35 17.84
N LYS A 28 -3.93 18.82 17.33
CA LYS A 28 -4.77 17.82 18.01
C LYS A 28 -4.14 16.42 18.05
N LEU A 29 -3.26 16.09 17.09
CA LEU A 29 -2.57 14.82 17.00
C LEU A 29 -1.17 14.83 17.63
N LYS A 30 -0.65 16.00 18.00
CA LYS A 30 0.70 16.16 18.58
C LYS A 30 0.90 15.24 19.79
N GLY A 31 2.03 14.53 19.80
CA GLY A 31 2.38 13.55 20.81
C GLY A 31 1.77 12.16 20.60
N LYS A 32 0.84 11.99 19.64
CA LYS A 32 0.32 10.66 19.27
C LYS A 32 1.29 9.95 18.33
N VAL A 33 1.34 8.62 18.44
CA VAL A 33 2.01 7.74 17.49
C VAL A 33 1.01 7.31 16.43
N LEU A 34 1.37 7.47 15.15
CA LEU A 34 0.54 7.12 14.00
C LEU A 34 1.26 6.09 13.12
N LYS A 35 0.51 5.10 12.63
CA LYS A 35 0.94 4.12 11.66
C LYS A 35 0.06 4.19 10.40
N THR A 36 0.64 3.89 9.24
CA THR A 36 -0.13 3.68 8.01
C THR A 36 -1.23 2.64 8.25
N GLY A 37 -2.48 2.98 7.90
CA GLY A 37 -3.66 2.15 8.10
C GLY A 37 -4.51 2.52 9.32
N ASP A 38 -3.97 3.27 10.29
CA ASP A 38 -4.69 3.64 11.51
C ASP A 38 -5.94 4.50 11.21
N VAL A 39 -6.91 4.46 12.13
CA VAL A 39 -8.02 5.41 12.17
C VAL A 39 -7.89 6.29 13.41
N VAL A 40 -7.91 7.61 13.21
CA VAL A 40 -7.81 8.59 14.31
C VAL A 40 -9.03 9.50 14.34
N SER A 41 -9.53 9.75 15.55
CA SER A 41 -10.56 10.75 15.80
C SER A 41 -9.93 12.10 16.16
N VAL A 42 -10.43 13.16 15.53
CA VAL A 42 -10.03 14.54 15.80
C VAL A 42 -11.29 15.38 15.99
N ASP A 43 -11.35 16.11 17.11
CA ASP A 43 -12.39 17.11 17.31
C ASP A 43 -12.07 18.38 16.51
N ILE A 44 -12.98 18.74 15.61
CA ILE A 44 -12.94 19.96 14.80
C ILE A 44 -14.26 20.70 15.02
N LEU A 45 -14.19 21.88 15.65
CA LEU A 45 -15.36 22.73 15.93
C LEU A 45 -16.46 21.99 16.73
N GLY A 46 -16.07 21.15 17.70
CA GLY A 46 -17.01 20.39 18.53
C GLY A 46 -17.66 19.20 17.82
N LYS A 47 -17.19 18.84 16.64
CA LYS A 47 -17.57 17.61 15.94
C LYS A 47 -16.38 16.68 15.84
N GLU A 48 -16.57 15.43 16.25
CA GLU A 48 -15.58 14.39 16.04
C GLU A 48 -15.59 13.96 14.57
N ILE A 49 -14.44 14.11 13.90
CA ILE A 49 -14.21 13.63 12.55
C ILE A 49 -13.16 12.53 12.60
N ARG A 50 -13.47 11.39 11.98
CA ARG A 50 -12.55 10.26 11.84
C ARG A 50 -11.75 10.39 10.56
N PHE A 51 -10.44 10.14 10.65
CA PHE A 51 -9.51 10.15 9.53
C PHE A 51 -8.79 8.80 9.43
N LYS A 52 -8.66 8.24 8.21
CA LYS A 52 -7.75 7.14 7.92
C LYS A 52 -6.35 7.73 7.69
N VAL A 53 -5.34 7.18 8.36
CA VAL A 53 -3.92 7.46 8.11
C VAL A 53 -3.55 6.72 6.82
N VAL A 54 -3.61 7.44 5.70
CA VAL A 54 -3.30 6.89 4.38
C VAL A 54 -1.81 6.56 4.28
N GLN A 55 -0.96 7.38 4.87
CA GLN A 55 0.48 7.18 4.87
C GLN A 55 1.12 7.87 6.08
N ALA A 56 2.02 7.18 6.77
CA ALA A 56 2.94 7.75 7.74
C ALA A 56 4.37 7.53 7.24
N MET A 57 5.20 8.57 7.26
CA MET A 57 6.61 8.51 6.86
C MET A 57 7.49 9.20 7.92
N PRO A 58 8.37 8.47 8.63
CA PRO A 58 8.43 7.00 8.69
C PRO A 58 7.15 6.39 9.27
N SER A 59 6.93 5.08 9.12
CA SER A 59 5.80 4.38 9.74
C SER A 59 6.34 3.35 10.75
N PRO A 60 6.03 3.45 12.05
CA PRO A 60 5.23 4.49 12.71
C PRO A 60 6.00 5.81 12.90
N LEU A 61 5.28 6.92 13.13
CA LEU A 61 5.85 8.20 13.57
C LEU A 61 5.11 8.80 14.76
N THR A 62 5.85 9.50 15.63
CA THR A 62 5.27 10.39 16.64
C THR A 62 5.07 11.78 16.04
N VAL A 63 3.85 12.31 16.11
CA VAL A 63 3.52 13.64 15.59
C VAL A 63 4.15 14.71 16.46
N ASP A 64 4.97 15.56 15.86
CA ASP A 64 5.62 16.72 16.48
C ASP A 64 5.55 17.96 15.59
N GLU A 65 6.19 19.06 16.00
CA GLU A 65 6.17 20.33 15.25
C GLU A 65 6.78 20.22 13.86
N SER A 66 7.72 19.29 13.66
CA SER A 66 8.39 19.06 12.37
C SER A 66 7.57 18.19 11.42
N THR A 67 6.49 17.59 11.91
CA THR A 67 5.66 16.66 11.15
C THR A 67 4.75 17.42 10.19
N GLY A 68 4.89 17.19 8.88
CA GLY A 68 3.98 17.72 7.87
C GLY A 68 2.68 16.92 7.79
N VAL A 69 1.53 17.58 7.97
CA VAL A 69 0.20 16.95 7.81
C VAL A 69 -0.39 17.33 6.45
N LEU A 70 -0.82 16.34 5.68
CA LEU A 70 -1.47 16.53 4.37
C LEU A 70 -2.87 15.92 4.38
N LEU A 71 -3.87 16.68 3.91
CA LEU A 71 -5.24 16.17 3.74
C LEU A 71 -5.46 15.72 2.29
N THR A 72 -6.05 14.54 2.08
CA THR A 72 -6.35 14.02 0.74
C THR A 72 -7.83 13.70 0.57
N ARG A 73 -8.36 14.00 -0.63
CA ARG A 73 -9.72 13.62 -1.04
C ARG A 73 -9.75 12.25 -1.70
N HIS A 74 -8.73 11.95 -2.51
CA HIS A 74 -8.58 10.65 -3.17
C HIS A 74 -7.93 9.65 -2.21
N SER A 75 -8.55 8.48 -2.06
CA SER A 75 -7.88 7.33 -1.45
C SER A 75 -6.91 6.76 -2.47
N VAL A 76 -5.63 7.05 -2.27
CA VAL A 76 -4.62 6.09 -2.69
C VAL A 76 -4.50 5.13 -1.51
N GLU A 77 -4.85 3.86 -1.73
CA GLU A 77 -4.54 2.80 -0.78
C GLU A 77 -3.13 2.32 -1.08
N THR A 78 -2.27 2.35 -0.08
CA THR A 78 -0.93 1.79 -0.19
C THR A 78 -0.95 0.46 0.53
N LEU A 79 -0.79 -0.60 -0.24
CA LEU A 79 -0.56 -1.95 0.24
C LEU A 79 0.92 -2.25 0.03
N GLU A 80 1.54 -2.92 1.00
CA GLU A 80 2.95 -3.28 0.96
C GLU A 80 3.11 -4.70 1.49
N ILE A 81 3.87 -5.51 0.76
CA ILE A 81 4.30 -6.83 1.19
C ILE A 81 5.83 -6.91 1.08
N ASN A 82 6.44 -7.66 1.98
CA ASN A 82 7.88 -7.91 1.91
C ASN A 82 8.13 -9.10 0.98
N VAL A 83 8.81 -8.85 -0.14
CA VAL A 83 9.25 -9.89 -1.07
C VAL A 83 10.75 -9.75 -1.27
N GLU A 84 11.51 -10.76 -0.86
CA GLU A 84 12.95 -10.81 -1.08
C GLU A 84 13.27 -11.17 -2.53
N SER A 85 14.38 -10.64 -3.03
CA SER A 85 14.99 -11.02 -4.33
C SER A 85 14.04 -11.00 -5.54
N VAL A 86 13.18 -9.97 -5.65
CA VAL A 86 12.30 -9.81 -6.82
C VAL A 86 13.13 -9.64 -8.09
N GLU A 87 12.97 -10.58 -9.02
CA GLU A 87 13.64 -10.57 -10.33
C GLU A 87 12.81 -9.82 -11.37
N ASP A 88 11.48 -10.02 -11.37
CA ASP A 88 10.56 -9.36 -12.30
C ASP A 88 9.12 -9.31 -11.75
N VAL A 89 8.30 -8.42 -12.30
CA VAL A 89 6.87 -8.27 -11.98
C VAL A 89 6.07 -8.06 -13.26
N LEU A 90 5.05 -8.89 -13.45
CA LEU A 90 4.13 -8.82 -14.58
C LEU A 90 2.71 -8.48 -14.09
N LEU A 91 2.05 -7.55 -14.78
CA LEU A 91 0.70 -7.11 -14.45
C LEU A 91 -0.33 -7.74 -15.40
N GLY A 92 -1.35 -8.37 -14.81
CA GLY A 92 -2.58 -8.78 -15.49
C GLY A 92 -3.71 -7.78 -15.25
N ASP A 93 -4.94 -8.17 -15.58
CA ASP A 93 -6.11 -7.31 -15.35
C ASP A 93 -6.45 -7.21 -13.86
N ASP A 94 -6.50 -8.35 -13.16
CA ASP A 94 -6.82 -8.44 -11.72
C ASP A 94 -5.73 -9.13 -10.88
N ILE A 95 -4.58 -9.43 -11.51
CA ILE A 95 -3.49 -10.16 -10.88
C ILE A 95 -2.14 -9.45 -11.01
N ILE A 96 -1.29 -9.67 -10.01
CA ILE A 96 0.11 -9.26 -9.99
C ILE A 96 0.94 -10.53 -9.89
N VAL A 97 1.84 -10.76 -10.86
CA VAL A 97 2.72 -11.93 -10.89
C VAL A 97 4.14 -11.48 -10.54
N VAL A 98 4.67 -12.01 -9.45
CA VAL A 98 6.02 -11.74 -8.97
C VAL A 98 6.90 -12.95 -9.22
N ILE A 99 8.08 -12.73 -9.81
CA ILE A 99 9.07 -13.76 -10.13
C ILE A 99 10.30 -13.55 -9.25
N ARG A 100 10.75 -14.62 -8.58
CA ARG A 100 11.95 -14.62 -7.73
C ARG A 100 12.52 -16.03 -7.60
N ASP A 101 13.83 -16.24 -7.67
CA ASP A 101 14.48 -17.52 -7.35
C ASP A 101 13.82 -18.75 -8.00
N ASN A 102 13.44 -18.69 -9.29
CA ASN A 102 12.64 -19.71 -10.00
C ASN A 102 11.25 -20.02 -9.41
N GLU A 103 10.70 -19.13 -8.60
CA GLU A 103 9.36 -19.18 -8.00
C GLU A 103 8.46 -18.12 -8.64
N VAL A 104 7.21 -18.50 -8.90
CA VAL A 104 6.15 -17.61 -9.36
C VAL A 104 5.12 -17.46 -8.26
N LEU A 105 4.93 -16.23 -7.80
CA LEU A 105 3.91 -15.81 -6.83
C LEU A 105 2.85 -14.99 -7.56
N ILE A 106 1.59 -15.40 -7.48
CA ILE A 106 0.45 -14.67 -8.06
C ILE A 106 -0.35 -14.08 -6.91
N LEU A 107 -0.56 -12.77 -6.96
CA LEU A 107 -1.35 -12.00 -6.02
C LEU A 107 -2.60 -11.44 -6.73
N ASN A 108 -3.66 -11.16 -5.96
CA ASN A 108 -4.75 -10.31 -6.44
C ASN A 108 -4.37 -8.82 -6.33
N HIS A 109 -5.29 -7.92 -6.71
CA HIS A 109 -5.10 -6.47 -6.61
C HIS A 109 -4.99 -5.94 -5.15
N ASP A 110 -5.37 -6.76 -4.17
CA ASP A 110 -5.25 -6.46 -2.73
C ASP A 110 -3.95 -7.01 -2.11
N LEU A 111 -3.00 -7.46 -2.93
CA LEU A 111 -1.74 -8.12 -2.53
C LEU A 111 -1.91 -9.41 -1.72
N GLU A 112 -3.07 -10.07 -1.82
CA GLU A 112 -3.30 -11.38 -1.22
C GLU A 112 -2.79 -12.49 -2.14
N GLU A 113 -2.13 -13.50 -1.57
CA GLU A 113 -1.61 -14.65 -2.32
C GLU A 113 -2.73 -15.54 -2.86
N ILE A 114 -2.79 -15.67 -4.19
CA ILE A 114 -3.69 -16.59 -4.89
C ILE A 114 -2.98 -17.94 -5.15
N TYR A 115 -1.70 -17.87 -5.51
CA TYR A 115 -0.94 -19.04 -5.94
C TYR A 115 0.55 -18.83 -5.77
N ARG A 116 1.27 -19.90 -5.44
CA ARG A 116 2.73 -19.91 -5.34
C ARG A 116 3.26 -21.26 -5.78
N GLU A 117 4.25 -21.25 -6.67
CA GLU A 117 4.96 -22.48 -7.05
C GLU A 117 6.40 -22.19 -7.44
N ARG A 118 7.30 -23.09 -7.02
CA ARG A 118 8.69 -23.12 -7.43
C ARG A 118 8.86 -24.09 -8.58
N PHE A 119 9.56 -23.65 -9.61
CA PHE A 119 9.84 -24.40 -10.83
C PHE A 119 11.31 -24.85 -10.84
N GLU A 120 11.58 -26.02 -11.41
CA GLU A 120 12.94 -26.57 -11.45
C GLU A 120 13.81 -25.85 -12.49
N ASN A 121 13.23 -25.46 -13.62
CA ASN A 121 13.91 -24.84 -14.75
C ASN A 121 13.03 -23.75 -15.38
N LEU A 122 12.71 -22.72 -14.59
CA LEU A 122 11.91 -21.58 -15.03
C LEU A 122 12.60 -20.86 -16.19
N LYS A 123 12.01 -20.95 -17.39
CA LYS A 123 12.56 -20.30 -18.59
C LYS A 123 11.84 -19.00 -18.93
N LYS A 124 10.51 -18.98 -18.75
CA LYS A 124 9.70 -17.82 -19.12
C LYS A 124 8.36 -17.82 -18.39
N VAL A 125 7.92 -16.63 -18.03
CA VAL A 125 6.56 -16.36 -17.58
C VAL A 125 5.93 -15.32 -18.52
N MET A 126 4.65 -15.51 -18.85
CA MET A 126 3.89 -14.56 -19.66
C MET A 126 2.50 -14.37 -19.04
N VAL A 127 2.00 -13.14 -19.08
CA VAL A 127 0.68 -12.78 -18.57
C VAL A 127 -0.14 -12.13 -19.68
N LYS A 128 -1.41 -12.52 -19.80
CA LYS A 128 -2.40 -11.86 -20.66
C LYS A 128 -3.78 -11.94 -20.02
N GLY A 129 -4.35 -10.80 -19.66
CA GLY A 129 -5.53 -10.76 -18.78
C GLY A 129 -5.22 -11.47 -17.46
N ASN A 130 -6.09 -12.40 -17.05
CA ASN A 130 -5.89 -13.22 -15.83
C ASN A 130 -5.32 -14.63 -16.12
N VAL A 131 -4.65 -14.79 -17.26
CA VAL A 131 -4.00 -16.05 -17.65
C VAL A 131 -2.50 -15.91 -17.54
N VAL A 132 -1.88 -16.81 -16.78
CA VAL A 132 -0.43 -16.92 -16.64
C VAL A 132 0.06 -18.17 -17.34
N VAL A 133 1.03 -18.03 -18.23
CA VAL A 133 1.72 -19.13 -18.90
C VAL A 133 3.14 -19.21 -18.37
N VAL A 134 3.50 -20.38 -17.84
CA VAL A 134 4.85 -20.67 -17.34
C VAL A 134 5.49 -21.74 -18.23
N ILE A 135 6.71 -21.48 -18.70
CA ILE A 135 7.56 -22.45 -19.39
C ILE A 135 8.63 -22.92 -18.40
N ASP A 136 8.56 -24.19 -18.03
CA ASP A 136 9.47 -24.86 -17.10
C ASP A 136 10.18 -26.02 -17.82
N GLY A 137 11.41 -25.79 -18.27
CA GLY A 137 12.14 -26.77 -19.07
C GLY A 137 11.43 -27.06 -20.40
N GLU A 138 10.83 -28.25 -20.51
CA GLU A 138 10.02 -28.71 -21.65
C GLU A 138 8.51 -28.69 -21.35
N LYS A 139 8.13 -28.39 -20.10
CA LYS A 139 6.74 -28.33 -19.66
C LYS A 139 6.18 -26.93 -19.88
N LEU A 140 4.93 -26.87 -20.30
CA LEU A 140 4.14 -25.64 -20.33
C LEU A 140 3.01 -25.78 -19.32
N LYS A 141 2.91 -24.81 -18.42
CA LYS A 141 1.83 -24.72 -17.43
C LYS A 141 0.98 -23.50 -17.71
N LEU A 142 -0.34 -23.69 -17.64
CA LEU A 142 -1.33 -22.63 -17.72
C LEU A 142 -1.99 -22.48 -16.35
N ILE A 143 -1.95 -21.28 -15.79
CA ILE A 143 -2.61 -20.94 -14.53
C ILE A 143 -3.70 -19.91 -14.87
N ARG A 144 -4.92 -20.17 -14.41
CA ARG A 144 -6.07 -19.25 -14.55
C ARG A 144 -6.43 -18.77 -13.15
N ALA A 145 -6.33 -17.47 -12.95
CA ALA A 145 -6.71 -16.79 -11.72
C ALA A 145 -8.09 -16.13 -11.89
#